data_AF-A0A3S6Q0Y2-F1
#
_entry.id   AF-A0A3S6Q0Y2-F1
#
_cell.length_a   1.000
_cell.length_b   1.000
_cell.length_c   1.000
_cell.angle_alpha   90.00
_cell.angle_beta   90.00
_cell.angle_gamma   90.00
#
_symmetry.space_group_name_H-M   'P 1'
#
loop_
_entity.id
_entity.type
_entity.pdbx_description
1 polymer ?
#
loop_
_entity_poly.entity_id
_entity_poly.type
_entity_poly.pdbx_seq_one_letter_code
_entity_poly.pdbx_strand_id
1 'polypeptide(L)'
;MTNELGSNTQDSNEIDNGIKALDPFNFYRIRTFCGKMLDVVGQSTSDNAMVVQYSINNKPNQNFLVFTLDDGYSIIAAENSGKVLDISEDFFFKGMLIQYHFANSDNQKFLISNNGTIAVKRSGKVFDIPGASTSNDAPVIAYNFNNAANQKFTFERVKTFQVPSPSIGTLPPAPDFKNDINEQLPDKTNPVITHFSTIPYIMANDATFNSHQQIQYSPYYKLVRIQYWEKVTQRILGPRDDYEYNKTKGISKTDQVSMTETVSMSVGADFGFMFKGFSASLSAQITKELSVTKSTSTTEMTEETYKEKYTNPFNYELARAQYMLVNEFYVTRMDGTRITANWTLRDNTQTVTRIFPKS
;
A
#
# COMPACT_ATOMS: atom_id res chain seq x y z
N MET A 1 38.47 39.57 -13.16
CA MET A 1 38.28 38.94 -14.48
C MET A 1 38.93 37.57 -14.42
N THR A 2 38.14 36.53 -14.18
CA THR A 2 38.48 35.12 -14.43
C THR A 2 37.18 34.33 -14.50
N ASN A 3 37.19 33.34 -15.39
CA ASN A 3 36.09 32.64 -16.03
C ASN A 3 35.30 31.65 -15.16
N GLU A 4 34.05 31.47 -15.60
CA GLU A 4 33.27 30.22 -15.79
C GLU A 4 33.18 29.16 -14.69
N LEU A 5 31.92 28.80 -14.37
CA LEU A 5 31.35 27.50 -14.74
C LEU A 5 29.82 27.61 -14.61
N GLY A 6 29.14 27.80 -15.74
CA GLY A 6 27.68 27.76 -15.83
C GLY A 6 27.18 26.35 -15.57
N SER A 7 26.34 26.20 -14.54
CA SER A 7 25.58 24.99 -14.27
C SER A 7 24.57 24.76 -15.40
N ASN A 8 24.80 23.71 -16.20
CA ASN A 8 23.86 23.30 -17.24
C ASN A 8 22.72 22.49 -16.59
N THR A 9 21.74 23.17 -16.01
CA THR A 9 20.44 22.59 -15.65
C THR A 9 19.57 22.59 -16.90
N GLN A 10 19.74 21.58 -17.77
CA GLN A 10 18.78 21.33 -18.85
C GLN A 10 17.55 20.61 -18.28
N ASP A 11 16.50 21.43 -18.13
CA ASP A 11 15.07 21.14 -18.22
C ASP A 11 14.55 19.74 -17.84
N SER A 12 14.09 19.64 -16.60
CA SER A 12 13.00 18.73 -16.20
C SER A 12 11.64 19.09 -16.83
N ASN A 13 11.56 20.14 -17.67
CA ASN A 13 10.32 20.67 -18.25
C ASN A 13 9.96 20.12 -19.64
N GLU A 14 10.83 19.37 -20.33
CA GLU A 14 10.51 18.78 -21.64
C GLU A 14 9.78 17.42 -21.56
N ILE A 15 9.63 16.85 -20.35
CA ILE A 15 8.86 15.61 -20.12
C ILE A 15 7.39 15.92 -19.77
N ASP A 16 6.99 17.19 -19.62
CA ASP A 16 5.62 17.54 -19.21
C ASP A 16 4.58 17.38 -20.34
N ASN A 17 4.26 16.12 -20.63
CA ASN A 17 3.06 15.72 -21.35
C ASN A 17 2.03 15.09 -20.40
N GLY A 18 2.14 15.34 -19.09
CA GLY A 18 1.36 14.68 -18.05
C GLY A 18 1.68 13.18 -17.86
N ILE A 19 1.32 12.66 -16.69
CA ILE A 19 1.50 11.24 -16.33
C ILE A 19 0.42 10.40 -17.01
N LYS A 20 0.82 9.28 -17.59
CA LYS A 20 -0.09 8.30 -18.19
C LYS A 20 -0.82 7.53 -17.10
N ALA A 21 -2.13 7.70 -17.02
CA ALA A 21 -2.97 6.83 -16.21
C ALA A 21 -3.08 5.44 -16.87
N LEU A 22 -2.71 4.40 -16.13
CA LEU A 22 -2.94 3.01 -16.49
C LEU A 22 -3.89 2.40 -15.47
N ASP A 23 -4.93 1.73 -15.95
CA ASP A 23 -5.90 1.08 -15.08
C ASP A 23 -5.19 0.00 -14.25
N PRO A 24 -5.35 0.00 -12.91
CA PRO A 24 -4.78 -1.03 -12.04
C PRO A 24 -5.39 -2.40 -12.37
N PHE A 25 -4.78 -3.48 -11.85
CA PHE A 25 -5.25 -4.85 -12.04
C PHE A 25 -5.18 -5.37 -13.48
N ASN A 26 -4.53 -4.65 -14.39
CA ASN A 26 -4.38 -5.05 -15.78
C ASN A 26 -2.92 -5.36 -16.12
N PHE A 27 -2.71 -6.49 -16.80
CA PHE A 27 -1.46 -6.73 -17.51
C PHE A 27 -1.49 -6.03 -18.86
N TYR A 28 -0.35 -5.45 -19.20
CA TYR A 28 -0.10 -4.72 -20.43
C TYR A 28 1.04 -5.36 -21.20
N ARG A 29 0.97 -5.33 -22.53
CA ARG A 29 2.15 -5.40 -23.39
C ARG A 29 2.63 -4.00 -23.67
N ILE A 30 3.94 -3.79 -23.64
CA ILE A 30 4.55 -2.50 -23.92
C ILE A 30 5.11 -2.55 -25.33
N ARG A 31 4.41 -1.93 -26.28
CA ARG A 31 4.74 -1.92 -27.70
C ARG A 31 5.75 -0.82 -28.03
N THR A 32 6.80 -1.17 -28.76
CA THR A 32 7.85 -0.27 -29.26
C THR A 32 7.44 0.43 -30.55
N PHE A 33 8.22 1.41 -30.98
CA PHE A 33 8.01 2.20 -32.20
C PHE A 33 7.84 1.38 -33.49
N CYS A 34 8.43 0.17 -33.57
CA CYS A 34 8.34 -0.70 -34.75
C CYS A 34 7.26 -1.79 -34.63
N GLY A 35 6.38 -1.69 -33.64
CA GLY A 35 5.28 -2.62 -33.42
C GLY A 35 5.66 -3.91 -32.68
N LYS A 36 6.91 -4.06 -32.25
CA LYS A 36 7.38 -5.16 -31.38
C LYS A 36 7.03 -4.90 -29.92
N MET A 37 7.24 -5.87 -29.04
CA MET A 37 6.96 -5.78 -27.60
C MET A 37 8.23 -5.80 -26.78
N LEU A 38 8.25 -5.14 -25.63
CA LEU A 38 9.20 -5.49 -24.57
C LEU A 38 9.01 -6.97 -24.22
N ASP A 39 10.12 -7.68 -24.07
CA ASP A 39 10.19 -9.12 -23.89
C ASP A 39 11.36 -9.44 -22.95
N VAL A 40 11.09 -10.14 -21.85
CA VAL A 40 12.16 -10.73 -21.03
C VAL A 40 12.75 -11.91 -21.78
N VAL A 41 14.03 -11.79 -22.16
CA VAL A 41 14.68 -12.71 -23.10
C VAL A 41 14.57 -14.16 -22.66
N GLY A 42 14.16 -15.03 -23.58
CA GLY A 42 14.07 -16.47 -23.36
C GLY A 42 13.08 -16.91 -22.27
N GLN A 43 12.11 -16.06 -21.90
CA GLN A 43 11.20 -16.30 -20.76
C GLN A 43 11.93 -16.50 -19.42
N SER A 44 13.17 -16.03 -19.31
CA SER A 44 13.99 -16.23 -18.11
C SER A 44 13.28 -15.73 -16.86
N THR A 45 13.44 -16.46 -15.76
CA THR A 45 13.00 -16.05 -14.42
C THR A 45 14.17 -15.62 -13.54
N SER A 46 15.39 -15.59 -14.07
CA SER A 46 16.61 -15.20 -13.36
C SER A 46 16.78 -13.70 -13.32
N ASP A 47 17.48 -13.22 -12.28
CA ASP A 47 17.95 -11.84 -12.23
C ASP A 47 18.90 -11.57 -13.40
N ASN A 48 19.01 -10.31 -13.81
CA ASN A 48 19.87 -9.83 -14.88
C ASN A 48 19.51 -10.35 -16.28
N ALA A 49 18.37 -11.01 -16.44
CA ALA A 49 17.87 -11.32 -17.78
C ALA A 49 17.48 -10.01 -18.49
N MET A 50 18.06 -9.79 -19.67
CA MET A 50 17.82 -8.59 -20.47
C MET A 50 16.37 -8.49 -20.91
N VAL A 51 15.90 -7.26 -21.00
CA VAL A 51 14.64 -6.93 -21.65
C VAL A 51 14.95 -6.35 -23.02
N VAL A 52 14.42 -7.02 -24.03
CA VAL A 52 14.65 -6.74 -25.44
C VAL A 52 13.34 -6.36 -26.11
N GLN A 53 13.39 -5.84 -27.33
CA GLN A 53 12.22 -5.87 -28.18
C GLN A 53 12.15 -7.22 -28.92
N TYR A 54 10.95 -7.79 -29.00
CA TYR A 54 10.73 -9.03 -29.72
C TYR A 54 9.37 -9.03 -30.42
N SER A 55 9.26 -9.83 -31.48
CA SER A 55 7.99 -10.02 -32.17
C SER A 55 6.95 -10.60 -31.21
N ILE A 56 5.69 -10.21 -31.36
CA ILE A 56 4.61 -10.70 -30.49
C ILE A 56 4.54 -12.23 -30.53
N ASN A 57 4.62 -12.86 -29.37
CA ASN A 57 4.58 -14.33 -29.23
C ASN A 57 3.49 -14.82 -28.26
N ASN A 58 2.73 -13.87 -27.70
CA ASN A 58 1.65 -14.10 -26.74
C ASN A 58 2.08 -14.85 -25.46
N LYS A 59 3.35 -14.78 -25.07
CA LYS A 59 3.88 -15.42 -23.86
C LYS A 59 3.89 -14.46 -22.65
N PRO A 60 3.87 -14.99 -21.41
CA PRO A 60 3.86 -14.16 -20.20
C PRO A 60 5.06 -13.23 -20.04
N ASN A 61 6.20 -13.53 -20.66
CA ASN A 61 7.40 -12.67 -20.61
C ASN A 61 7.27 -11.37 -21.42
N GLN A 62 6.17 -11.19 -22.17
CA GLN A 62 5.81 -9.93 -22.83
C GLN A 62 4.72 -9.16 -22.08
N ASN A 63 4.19 -9.71 -20.98
CA ASN A 63 3.09 -9.12 -20.24
C ASN A 63 3.62 -8.55 -18.92
N PHE A 64 3.19 -7.34 -18.59
CA PHE A 64 3.69 -6.59 -17.45
C PHE A 64 2.54 -5.99 -16.64
N LEU A 65 2.62 -6.07 -15.32
CA LEU A 65 1.73 -5.36 -14.41
C LEU A 65 2.40 -4.06 -13.98
N VAL A 66 1.65 -2.97 -13.97
CA VAL A 66 2.16 -1.64 -13.59
C VAL A 66 1.52 -1.21 -12.28
N PHE A 67 2.37 -0.91 -11.29
CA PHE A 67 1.97 -0.38 -10.00
C PHE A 67 2.33 1.10 -9.92
N THR A 68 1.34 1.97 -10.09
CA THR A 68 1.52 3.42 -9.95
C THR A 68 1.55 3.81 -8.47
N LEU A 69 2.47 4.68 -8.11
CA LEU A 69 2.76 5.16 -6.76
C LEU A 69 2.15 6.56 -6.55
N ASP A 70 2.04 6.99 -5.29
CA ASP A 70 1.50 8.31 -4.93
C ASP A 70 2.30 9.48 -5.53
N ASP A 71 3.61 9.28 -5.76
CA ASP A 71 4.52 10.28 -6.33
C ASP A 71 4.53 10.30 -7.87
N GLY A 72 3.65 9.52 -8.51
CA GLY A 72 3.48 9.45 -9.96
C GLY A 72 4.45 8.51 -10.68
N TYR A 73 5.47 8.00 -9.99
CA TYR A 73 6.31 6.93 -10.54
C TYR A 73 5.57 5.61 -10.51
N SER A 74 6.08 4.63 -11.24
CA SER A 74 5.54 3.28 -11.32
C SER A 74 6.63 2.23 -11.17
N ILE A 75 6.26 1.10 -10.58
CA ILE A 75 7.02 -0.16 -10.68
C ILE A 75 6.38 -1.01 -11.77
N ILE A 76 7.19 -1.63 -12.63
CA ILE A 76 6.71 -2.46 -13.74
C ILE A 76 7.19 -3.89 -13.49
N ALA A 77 6.27 -4.84 -13.30
CA ALA A 77 6.57 -6.23 -12.96
C ALA A 77 6.25 -7.19 -14.12
N ALA A 78 7.16 -8.11 -14.44
CA ALA A 78 6.98 -9.11 -15.49
C ALA A 78 6.11 -10.28 -15.02
N GLU A 79 5.11 -10.68 -15.83
CA GLU A 79 4.19 -11.76 -15.47
C GLU A 79 4.89 -13.12 -15.34
N ASN A 80 5.90 -13.40 -16.16
CA ASN A 80 6.59 -14.70 -16.17
C ASN A 80 7.43 -14.98 -14.92
N SER A 81 7.81 -13.97 -14.13
CA SER A 81 8.76 -14.14 -13.02
C SER A 81 8.33 -13.44 -11.73
N GLY A 82 7.45 -12.44 -11.82
CA GLY A 82 7.15 -11.52 -10.71
C GLY A 82 8.34 -10.64 -10.33
N LYS A 83 9.36 -10.55 -11.19
CA LYS A 83 10.47 -9.60 -11.04
C LYS A 83 10.10 -8.28 -11.67
N VAL A 84 10.81 -7.22 -11.28
CA VAL A 84 10.55 -5.86 -11.75
C VAL A 84 11.55 -5.46 -12.81
N LEU A 85 11.15 -4.54 -13.67
CA LEU A 85 12.05 -3.86 -14.58
C LEU A 85 13.06 -3.02 -13.79
N ASP A 86 14.31 -3.08 -14.22
CA ASP A 86 15.44 -2.45 -13.56
C ASP A 86 16.44 -1.97 -14.62
N ILE A 87 16.91 -0.73 -14.51
CA ILE A 87 18.07 -0.28 -15.28
C ILE A 87 19.33 -0.72 -14.55
N SER A 88 20.02 -1.69 -15.15
CA SER A 88 21.20 -2.29 -14.55
C SER A 88 22.30 -1.25 -14.33
N GLU A 89 22.86 -1.28 -13.13
CA GLU A 89 24.06 -0.52 -12.75
C GLU A 89 25.32 -1.39 -12.73
N ASP A 90 25.15 -2.70 -12.91
CA ASP A 90 26.25 -3.65 -13.00
C ASP A 90 27.15 -3.31 -14.18
N PHE A 91 28.46 -3.48 -13.97
CA PHE A 91 29.49 -3.10 -14.93
C PHE A 91 29.26 -3.71 -16.33
N PHE A 92 28.82 -4.97 -16.40
CA PHE A 92 28.63 -5.69 -17.66
C PHE A 92 27.37 -5.29 -18.44
N PHE A 93 26.34 -4.78 -17.76
CA PHE A 93 25.03 -4.46 -18.36
C PHE A 93 24.63 -3.00 -18.12
N LYS A 94 25.61 -2.13 -17.83
CA LYS A 94 25.34 -0.77 -17.37
C LYS A 94 24.45 0.00 -18.34
N GLY A 95 23.32 0.48 -17.82
CA GLY A 95 22.33 1.24 -18.58
C GLY A 95 21.39 0.38 -19.44
N MET A 96 21.50 -0.94 -19.41
CA MET A 96 20.54 -1.84 -20.06
C MET A 96 19.34 -2.09 -19.15
N LEU A 97 18.17 -2.25 -19.76
CA LEU A 97 16.98 -2.71 -19.07
C LEU A 97 17.05 -4.23 -18.87
N ILE A 98 16.89 -4.65 -17.63
CA ILE A 98 16.85 -6.05 -17.20
C ILE A 98 15.59 -6.28 -16.37
N GLN A 99 15.28 -7.53 -16.08
CA GLN A 99 14.47 -7.85 -14.91
C GLN A 99 15.38 -8.13 -13.70
N TYR A 100 14.92 -7.74 -12.51
CA TYR A 100 15.63 -7.97 -11.27
C TYR A 100 14.65 -8.16 -10.11
N HIS A 101 15.08 -8.77 -9.01
CA HIS A 101 14.26 -8.80 -7.81
C HIS A 101 13.94 -7.37 -7.33
N PHE A 102 12.78 -7.20 -6.71
CA PHE A 102 12.37 -5.90 -6.22
C PHE A 102 13.24 -5.48 -5.03
N ALA A 103 13.96 -4.36 -5.19
CA ALA A 103 14.88 -3.80 -4.20
C ALA A 103 14.47 -2.39 -3.75
N ASN A 104 13.34 -1.86 -4.27
CA ASN A 104 12.83 -0.53 -3.98
C ASN A 104 13.82 0.62 -4.31
N SER A 105 14.75 0.39 -5.23
CA SER A 105 15.73 1.36 -5.69
C SER A 105 15.18 2.27 -6.79
N ASP A 106 15.77 3.45 -6.96
CA ASP A 106 15.27 4.44 -7.94
C ASP A 106 15.56 4.05 -9.41
N ASN A 107 16.41 3.07 -9.68
CA ASN A 107 16.57 2.46 -11.01
C ASN A 107 15.45 1.45 -11.35
N GLN A 108 14.54 1.17 -10.42
CA GLN A 108 13.34 0.32 -10.61
C GLN A 108 12.03 1.14 -10.67
N LYS A 109 12.13 2.47 -10.62
CA LYS A 109 10.98 3.38 -10.59
C LYS A 109 10.95 4.19 -11.87
N PHE A 110 9.80 4.20 -12.54
CA PHE A 110 9.66 4.80 -13.87
C PHE A 110 8.51 5.79 -13.94
N LEU A 111 8.76 6.97 -14.51
CA LEU A 111 7.71 7.93 -14.85
C LEU A 111 7.21 7.62 -16.26
N ILE A 112 5.93 7.26 -16.39
CA ILE A 112 5.30 6.94 -17.68
C ILE A 112 4.52 8.16 -18.14
N SER A 113 4.95 8.79 -19.24
CA SER A 113 4.33 10.01 -19.77
C SER A 113 3.26 9.70 -20.81
N ASN A 114 2.27 10.58 -21.00
CA ASN A 114 1.19 10.35 -21.99
C ASN A 114 1.70 10.18 -23.43
N ASN A 115 2.81 10.85 -23.76
CA ASN A 115 3.44 10.73 -25.08
C ASN A 115 4.18 9.40 -25.31
N GLY A 116 4.19 8.50 -24.32
CA GLY A 116 4.85 7.19 -24.41
C GLY A 116 6.32 7.17 -24.00
N THR A 117 6.88 8.29 -23.53
CA THR A 117 8.21 8.30 -22.90
C THR A 117 8.14 7.59 -21.54
N ILE A 118 9.11 6.72 -21.25
CA ILE A 118 9.28 6.06 -19.95
C ILE A 118 10.63 6.50 -19.36
N ALA A 119 10.61 7.35 -18.34
CA ALA A 119 11.82 7.93 -17.72
C ALA A 119 12.19 7.21 -16.41
N VAL A 120 13.48 7.04 -16.17
CA VAL A 120 14.04 6.33 -15.00
C VAL A 120 14.23 7.33 -13.86
N LYS A 121 13.63 7.08 -12.69
CA LYS A 121 13.68 8.01 -11.54
C LYS A 121 15.11 8.40 -11.17
N ARG A 122 16.02 7.41 -11.12
CA ARG A 122 17.40 7.65 -10.72
C ARG A 122 18.19 8.59 -11.63
N SER A 123 18.00 8.51 -12.94
CA SER A 123 18.90 9.18 -13.91
C SER A 123 18.21 10.22 -14.79
N GLY A 124 16.88 10.26 -14.84
CA GLY A 124 16.12 11.08 -15.78
C GLY A 124 16.19 10.61 -17.25
N LYS A 125 17.05 9.64 -17.56
CA LYS A 125 17.13 9.01 -18.89
C LYS A 125 15.87 8.23 -19.20
N VAL A 126 15.64 7.99 -20.47
CA VAL A 126 14.42 7.35 -20.97
C VAL A 126 14.72 6.01 -21.61
N PHE A 127 13.72 5.13 -21.66
CA PHE A 127 13.81 3.90 -22.43
C PHE A 127 14.07 4.23 -23.90
N ASP A 128 15.00 3.52 -24.52
CA ASP A 128 15.42 3.71 -25.91
C ASP A 128 15.76 2.36 -26.53
N ILE A 129 15.33 2.15 -27.78
CA ILE A 129 15.86 1.07 -28.62
C ILE A 129 17.06 1.62 -29.42
N PRO A 130 18.31 1.19 -29.12
CA PRO A 130 19.50 1.78 -29.71
C PRO A 130 19.48 1.80 -31.23
N GLY A 131 19.82 2.96 -31.81
CA GLY A 131 19.90 3.16 -33.25
C GLY A 131 18.57 2.95 -33.98
N ALA A 132 17.44 3.02 -33.28
CA ALA A 132 16.12 2.67 -33.80
C ALA A 132 16.12 1.31 -34.53
N SER A 133 16.83 0.32 -33.97
CA SER A 133 16.84 -1.03 -34.50
C SER A 133 15.43 -1.59 -34.61
N THR A 134 15.15 -2.31 -35.69
CA THR A 134 13.89 -3.06 -35.86
C THR A 134 14.12 -4.57 -35.75
N SER A 135 15.30 -5.02 -35.35
CA SER A 135 15.59 -6.45 -35.17
C SER A 135 14.95 -6.98 -33.89
N ASN A 136 14.59 -8.27 -33.90
CA ASN A 136 14.36 -8.99 -32.66
C ASN A 136 15.64 -8.97 -31.82
N ASP A 137 15.48 -9.07 -30.50
CA ASP A 137 16.57 -9.14 -29.53
C ASP A 137 17.41 -7.85 -29.41
N ALA A 138 16.98 -6.75 -30.05
CA ALA A 138 17.58 -5.45 -29.78
C ALA A 138 17.26 -5.05 -28.32
N PRO A 139 18.27 -4.66 -27.52
CA PRO A 139 18.07 -4.36 -26.11
C PRO A 139 17.28 -3.06 -25.95
N VAL A 140 16.62 -2.92 -24.79
CA VAL A 140 16.15 -1.62 -24.31
C VAL A 140 17.23 -1.05 -23.39
N ILE A 141 17.57 0.23 -23.55
CA ILE A 141 18.55 0.92 -22.71
C ILE A 141 17.98 2.20 -22.12
N ALA A 142 18.63 2.75 -21.09
CA ALA A 142 18.43 4.11 -20.62
C ALA A 142 19.31 5.08 -21.42
N TYR A 143 18.69 5.98 -22.19
CA TYR A 143 19.38 6.95 -23.02
C TYR A 143 18.89 8.38 -22.78
N ASN A 144 19.67 9.37 -23.24
CA ASN A 144 19.28 10.76 -23.14
C ASN A 144 18.02 11.00 -23.97
N PHE A 145 17.06 11.71 -23.40
CA PHE A 145 15.85 12.08 -24.11
C PHE A 145 16.20 12.95 -25.33
N ASN A 146 15.71 12.56 -26.50
CA ASN A 146 15.85 13.31 -27.75
C ASN A 146 14.55 13.31 -28.57
N ASN A 147 13.45 12.88 -27.94
CA ASN A 147 12.11 12.80 -28.53
C ASN A 147 12.00 11.92 -29.79
N ALA A 148 12.98 11.04 -30.05
CA ALA A 148 12.95 10.15 -31.21
C ALA A 148 11.87 9.06 -31.07
N ALA A 149 11.42 8.52 -32.21
CA ALA A 149 10.37 7.51 -32.25
C ALA A 149 10.73 6.26 -31.41
N ASN A 150 12.00 5.84 -31.43
CA ASN A 150 12.53 4.70 -30.67
C ASN A 150 12.58 4.92 -29.14
N GLN A 151 12.16 6.10 -28.65
CA GLN A 151 11.96 6.41 -27.23
C GLN A 151 10.48 6.45 -26.83
N LYS A 152 9.57 6.07 -27.75
CA LYS A 152 8.13 6.10 -27.55
C LYS A 152 7.56 4.68 -27.47
N PHE A 153 6.81 4.44 -26.40
CA PHE A 153 6.20 3.17 -26.09
C PHE A 153 4.70 3.32 -25.87
N THR A 154 3.92 2.32 -26.27
CA THR A 154 2.48 2.28 -26.05
C THR A 154 2.11 1.07 -25.22
N PHE A 155 1.03 1.17 -24.44
CA PHE A 155 0.60 0.13 -23.51
C PHE A 155 -0.68 -0.50 -24.02
N GLU A 156 -0.68 -1.82 -24.21
CA GLU A 156 -1.81 -2.58 -24.72
C GLU A 156 -2.32 -3.51 -23.64
N ARG A 157 -3.55 -3.30 -23.16
CA ARG A 157 -4.16 -4.19 -22.16
C ARG A 157 -4.38 -5.58 -22.76
N VAL A 158 -3.89 -6.62 -22.07
CA VAL A 158 -3.99 -8.01 -22.54
C VAL A 158 -4.68 -8.97 -21.59
N LYS A 159 -4.73 -8.65 -20.29
CA LYS A 159 -5.39 -9.47 -19.28
C LYS A 159 -5.79 -8.60 -18.10
N THR A 160 -6.99 -8.82 -17.56
CA THR A 160 -7.47 -8.16 -16.34
C THR A 160 -7.55 -9.18 -15.22
N PHE A 161 -6.99 -8.85 -14.07
CA PHE A 161 -7.11 -9.62 -12.85
C PHE A 161 -8.34 -9.13 -12.06
N GLN A 162 -9.17 -10.06 -11.60
CA GLN A 162 -10.33 -9.72 -10.77
C GLN A 162 -9.90 -9.61 -9.31
N VAL A 163 -10.20 -8.48 -8.67
CA VAL A 163 -9.93 -8.28 -7.24
C VAL A 163 -11.25 -8.29 -6.48
N PRO A 164 -11.60 -9.40 -5.79
CA PRO A 164 -12.82 -9.46 -5.02
C PRO A 164 -12.79 -8.45 -3.87
N SER A 165 -13.69 -7.48 -3.93
CA SER A 165 -13.89 -6.52 -2.83
C SER A 165 -14.62 -7.22 -1.67
N PRO A 166 -14.14 -7.06 -0.42
CA PRO A 166 -14.88 -7.53 0.74
C PRO A 166 -16.20 -6.76 0.88
N SER A 167 -17.21 -7.40 1.47
CA SER A 167 -18.47 -6.71 1.82
C SER A 167 -18.21 -5.68 2.92
N ILE A 168 -18.30 -4.40 2.56
CA ILE A 168 -18.18 -3.28 3.49
C ILE A 168 -19.52 -3.04 4.18
N GLY A 169 -19.50 -2.85 5.49
CA GLY A 169 -20.65 -2.46 6.29
C GLY A 169 -20.44 -1.15 7.05
N THR A 170 -21.52 -0.66 7.66
CA THR A 170 -21.48 0.51 8.54
C THR A 170 -21.32 0.04 9.98
N LEU A 171 -20.41 0.67 10.73
CA LEU A 171 -20.25 0.44 12.15
C LEU A 171 -21.55 0.85 12.88
N PRO A 172 -22.24 -0.07 13.59
CA PRO A 172 -23.41 0.31 14.39
C PRO A 172 -23.02 1.28 15.52
N PRO A 173 -23.97 2.08 16.03
CA PRO A 173 -23.73 2.88 17.22
C PRO A 173 -23.36 1.99 18.41
N ALA A 174 -22.56 2.52 19.34
CA ALA A 174 -22.27 1.84 20.58
C ALA A 174 -23.59 1.52 21.32
N PRO A 175 -23.74 0.28 21.89
CA PRO A 175 -24.92 -0.12 22.63
C PRO A 175 -25.32 0.92 23.67
N ASP A 176 -26.62 1.10 23.88
CA ASP A 176 -27.19 2.03 24.86
C ASP A 176 -28.23 1.30 25.72
N PHE A 177 -28.38 1.77 26.95
CA PHE A 177 -29.46 1.32 27.83
C PHE A 177 -30.80 1.68 27.20
N LYS A 178 -31.75 0.75 27.28
CA LYS A 178 -33.10 0.96 26.78
C LYS A 178 -33.95 1.59 27.87
N ASN A 179 -34.29 0.82 28.90
CA ASN A 179 -35.30 1.21 29.89
C ASN A 179 -35.04 0.68 31.32
N ASP A 180 -33.92 -0.01 31.57
CA ASP A 180 -33.65 -0.65 32.87
C ASP A 180 -32.23 -0.36 33.34
N ILE A 181 -32.09 0.05 34.60
CA ILE A 181 -30.82 0.32 35.26
C ILE A 181 -29.98 -0.95 35.45
N ASN A 182 -30.61 -2.12 35.47
CA ASN A 182 -29.94 -3.41 35.62
C ASN A 182 -29.52 -4.05 34.28
N GLU A 183 -29.87 -3.44 33.15
CA GLU A 183 -29.61 -3.98 31.82
C GLU A 183 -28.10 -4.17 31.58
N GLN A 184 -27.69 -5.40 31.27
CA GLN A 184 -26.30 -5.70 30.91
C GLN A 184 -26.10 -5.47 29.42
N LEU A 185 -25.31 -4.45 29.07
CA LEU A 185 -24.99 -4.17 27.67
C LEU A 185 -23.93 -5.17 27.16
N PRO A 186 -23.91 -5.52 25.86
CA PRO A 186 -22.98 -6.52 25.34
C PRO A 186 -21.52 -6.04 25.44
N ASP A 187 -20.58 -6.97 25.63
CA ASP A 187 -19.16 -6.63 25.78
C ASP A 187 -18.54 -6.05 24.50
N LYS A 188 -19.08 -6.41 23.33
CA LYS A 188 -18.71 -5.78 22.07
C LYS A 188 -19.83 -5.83 21.04
N THR A 189 -19.78 -4.93 20.06
CA THR A 189 -20.60 -5.07 18.84
C THR A 189 -19.98 -6.11 17.90
N ASN A 190 -20.77 -6.62 16.96
CA ASN A 190 -20.24 -7.46 15.90
C ASN A 190 -19.16 -6.69 15.10
N PRO A 191 -17.98 -7.28 14.86
CA PRO A 191 -16.95 -6.68 14.02
C PRO A 191 -17.45 -6.48 12.58
N VAL A 192 -17.20 -5.30 12.03
CA VAL A 192 -17.62 -4.93 10.67
C VAL A 192 -16.38 -4.54 9.87
N ILE A 193 -16.21 -5.09 8.67
CA ILE A 193 -15.25 -4.56 7.70
C ILE A 193 -15.78 -3.20 7.25
N THR A 194 -15.09 -2.13 7.58
CA THR A 194 -15.52 -0.78 7.21
C THR A 194 -14.75 -0.23 6.02
N HIS A 195 -13.50 -0.65 5.83
CA HIS A 195 -12.63 -0.18 4.76
C HIS A 195 -11.63 -1.26 4.36
N PHE A 196 -11.08 -1.14 3.16
CA PHE A 196 -9.90 -1.89 2.74
C PHE A 196 -9.10 -1.09 1.72
N SER A 197 -7.82 -1.41 1.60
CA SER A 197 -6.92 -0.88 0.58
C SER A 197 -6.26 -2.03 -0.17
N THR A 198 -6.11 -1.89 -1.48
CA THR A 198 -5.36 -2.85 -2.30
C THR A 198 -3.91 -2.43 -2.40
N ILE A 199 -3.01 -3.31 -1.98
CA ILE A 199 -1.56 -3.07 -2.01
C ILE A 199 -0.88 -4.01 -3.03
N PRO A 200 0.13 -3.56 -3.77
CA PRO A 200 0.91 -4.43 -4.66
C PRO A 200 1.57 -5.59 -3.90
N TYR A 201 1.74 -6.74 -4.54
CA TYR A 201 2.42 -7.88 -3.90
C TYR A 201 3.85 -7.55 -3.45
N ILE A 202 4.55 -6.68 -4.16
CA ILE A 202 5.90 -6.20 -3.81
C ILE A 202 5.96 -5.43 -2.48
N MET A 203 4.81 -5.02 -1.93
CA MET A 203 4.71 -4.42 -0.59
C MET A 203 4.52 -5.47 0.51
N ALA A 204 3.93 -6.63 0.19
CA ALA A 204 3.53 -7.63 1.17
C ALA A 204 4.57 -8.75 1.30
N ASN A 205 5.14 -8.89 2.49
CA ASN A 205 6.03 -10.00 2.82
C ASN A 205 5.23 -11.26 3.14
N ASP A 206 4.89 -12.04 2.11
CA ASP A 206 4.25 -13.35 2.23
C ASP A 206 5.30 -14.45 2.14
N ALA A 207 5.73 -14.97 3.30
CA ALA A 207 6.77 -15.99 3.38
C ALA A 207 6.45 -17.32 2.67
N THR A 208 5.19 -17.54 2.27
CA THR A 208 4.79 -18.80 1.64
C THR A 208 4.75 -18.72 0.11
N PHE A 209 4.75 -17.51 -0.47
CA PHE A 209 4.75 -17.30 -1.92
C PHE A 209 6.04 -16.62 -2.35
N ASN A 210 6.70 -17.16 -3.38
CA ASN A 210 7.73 -16.42 -4.10
C ASN A 210 7.10 -15.39 -5.07
N SER A 211 7.92 -14.51 -5.63
CA SER A 211 7.45 -13.44 -6.54
C SER A 211 6.65 -13.96 -7.74
N HIS A 212 7.04 -15.11 -8.30
CA HIS A 212 6.34 -15.72 -9.42
C HIS A 212 4.94 -16.19 -9.01
N GLN A 213 4.80 -16.83 -7.84
CA GLN A 213 3.49 -17.21 -7.31
C GLN A 213 2.65 -15.99 -6.94
N GLN A 214 3.27 -14.96 -6.36
CA GLN A 214 2.60 -13.71 -6.05
C GLN A 214 2.01 -13.06 -7.30
N ILE A 215 2.80 -12.81 -8.35
CA ILE A 215 2.28 -12.16 -9.57
C ILE A 215 1.18 -12.97 -10.28
N GLN A 216 1.21 -14.31 -10.16
CA GLN A 216 0.24 -15.21 -10.82
C GLN A 216 -1.07 -15.34 -10.04
N TYR A 217 -1.00 -15.47 -8.71
CA TYR A 217 -2.16 -15.83 -7.88
C TYR A 217 -2.63 -14.69 -6.97
N SER A 218 -1.73 -13.82 -6.53
CA SER A 218 -2.05 -12.68 -5.69
C SER A 218 -1.22 -11.43 -6.04
N PRO A 219 -1.26 -10.90 -7.29
CA PRO A 219 -0.52 -9.68 -7.67
C PRO A 219 -0.86 -8.45 -6.83
N TYR A 220 -2.00 -8.49 -6.14
CA TYR A 220 -2.37 -7.54 -5.10
C TYR A 220 -2.71 -8.29 -3.81
N TYR A 221 -2.62 -7.60 -2.69
CA TYR A 221 -3.12 -8.04 -1.39
C TYR A 221 -4.14 -7.01 -0.89
N LYS A 222 -4.96 -7.41 0.08
CA LYS A 222 -5.96 -6.54 0.69
C LYS A 222 -5.54 -6.28 2.13
N LEU A 223 -5.22 -5.02 2.45
CA LEU A 223 -5.11 -4.54 3.81
C LEU A 223 -6.50 -4.11 4.25
N VAL A 224 -7.07 -4.81 5.22
CA VAL A 224 -8.48 -4.67 5.61
C VAL A 224 -8.58 -4.04 6.99
N ARG A 225 -9.53 -3.12 7.16
CA ARG A 225 -9.89 -2.52 8.46
C ARG A 225 -11.23 -3.07 8.94
N ILE A 226 -11.22 -3.59 10.15
CA ILE A 226 -12.40 -3.98 10.93
C ILE A 226 -12.59 -2.99 12.07
N GLN A 227 -13.84 -2.67 12.38
CA GLN A 227 -14.19 -1.84 13.53
C GLN A 227 -15.31 -2.46 14.35
N TYR A 228 -15.26 -2.22 15.66
CA TYR A 228 -16.34 -2.51 16.60
C TYR A 228 -16.20 -1.66 17.87
N TRP A 229 -17.28 -1.54 18.63
CA TRP A 229 -17.26 -0.98 19.97
C TRP A 229 -16.96 -2.07 20.99
N GLU A 230 -16.00 -1.84 21.88
CA GLU A 230 -15.66 -2.72 23.00
C GLU A 230 -16.02 -2.03 24.32
N LYS A 231 -16.74 -2.72 25.19
CA LYS A 231 -17.17 -2.22 26.50
C LYS A 231 -15.97 -2.19 27.43
N VAL A 232 -15.56 -0.99 27.82
CA VAL A 232 -14.47 -0.76 28.77
C VAL A 232 -14.96 -1.04 30.20
N THR A 233 -16.16 -0.56 30.52
CA THR A 233 -16.72 -0.72 31.86
C THR A 233 -18.23 -0.55 31.86
N GLN A 234 -18.89 -1.18 32.83
CA GLN A 234 -20.28 -0.95 33.17
C GLN A 234 -20.49 -1.11 34.67
N ARG A 235 -21.15 -0.14 35.32
CA ARG A 235 -21.46 -0.14 36.75
C ARG A 235 -22.77 0.56 37.06
N ILE A 236 -23.43 0.14 38.12
CA ILE A 236 -24.49 0.88 38.80
C ILE A 236 -23.83 1.62 39.96
N LEU A 237 -24.17 2.90 40.13
CA LEU A 237 -23.56 3.79 41.11
C LEU A 237 -24.65 4.53 41.86
N GLY A 238 -24.59 4.49 43.19
CA GLY A 238 -25.43 5.32 44.03
C GLY A 238 -25.08 6.81 43.89
N PRO A 239 -25.88 7.69 44.51
CA PRO A 239 -25.63 9.12 44.54
C PRO A 239 -24.22 9.42 45.06
N ARG A 240 -23.42 10.18 44.29
CA ARG A 240 -22.04 10.56 44.65
C ARG A 240 -21.04 9.41 44.80
N ASP A 241 -21.43 8.17 44.52
CA ASP A 241 -20.51 7.03 44.53
C ASP A 241 -19.45 7.18 43.45
N ASP A 242 -18.30 6.56 43.71
CA ASP A 242 -17.21 6.50 42.76
C ASP A 242 -16.67 5.08 42.58
N TYR A 243 -16.05 4.84 41.43
CA TYR A 243 -15.40 3.58 41.15
C TYR A 243 -14.17 3.77 40.26
N GLU A 244 -13.22 2.85 40.41
CA GLU A 244 -12.06 2.73 39.53
C GLU A 244 -12.25 1.59 38.52
N TYR A 245 -11.70 1.77 37.33
CA TYR A 245 -11.62 0.73 36.32
C TYR A 245 -10.32 0.84 35.52
N ASN A 246 -9.85 -0.30 35.01
CA ASN A 246 -8.71 -0.33 34.10
C ASN A 246 -9.16 -0.03 32.68
N LYS A 247 -8.34 0.72 31.95
CA LYS A 247 -8.54 1.02 30.54
C LYS A 247 -7.21 0.81 29.81
N THR A 248 -7.27 0.06 28.72
CA THR A 248 -6.13 -0.25 27.88
C THR A 248 -6.24 0.50 26.56
N LYS A 249 -5.20 1.23 26.17
CA LYS A 249 -5.12 1.92 24.88
C LYS A 249 -3.90 1.44 24.09
N GLY A 250 -3.90 1.74 22.80
CA GLY A 250 -2.76 1.52 21.92
C GLY A 250 -2.77 0.15 21.24
N ILE A 251 -1.58 -0.33 20.91
CA ILE A 251 -1.34 -1.55 20.13
C ILE A 251 -0.20 -2.35 20.76
N SER A 252 -0.34 -3.68 20.79
CA SER A 252 0.67 -4.56 21.38
C SER A 252 2.01 -4.48 20.63
N LYS A 253 3.11 -4.76 21.32
CA LYS A 253 4.43 -4.79 20.66
C LYS A 253 4.50 -5.87 19.58
N THR A 254 3.86 -7.01 19.80
CA THR A 254 3.77 -8.10 18.82
C THR A 254 3.07 -7.66 17.54
N ASP A 255 1.96 -6.95 17.65
CA ASP A 255 1.21 -6.45 16.49
C ASP A 255 2.01 -5.38 15.73
N GLN A 256 2.70 -4.47 16.44
CA GLN A 256 3.59 -3.47 15.81
C GLN A 256 4.70 -4.13 14.99
N VAL A 257 5.35 -5.16 15.55
CA VAL A 257 6.40 -5.91 14.86
C VAL A 257 5.83 -6.64 13.65
N SER A 258 4.73 -7.36 13.81
CA SER A 258 4.08 -8.09 12.72
C SER A 258 3.65 -7.15 11.58
N MET A 259 3.06 -5.99 11.89
CA MET A 259 2.67 -4.99 10.91
C MET A 259 3.89 -4.43 10.16
N THR A 260 4.98 -4.17 10.88
CA THR A 260 6.24 -3.66 10.28
C THR A 260 6.86 -4.70 9.37
N GLU A 261 6.97 -5.95 9.81
CA GLU A 261 7.60 -7.02 9.03
C GLU A 261 6.77 -7.45 7.82
N THR A 262 5.44 -7.32 7.89
CA THR A 262 4.54 -7.75 6.80
C THR A 262 4.41 -6.68 5.73
N VAL A 263 4.22 -5.41 6.11
CA VAL A 263 3.88 -4.32 5.17
C VAL A 263 4.71 -3.06 5.35
N SER A 264 5.76 -3.08 6.16
CA SER A 264 6.61 -1.91 6.46
C SER A 264 5.85 -0.70 7.01
N MET A 265 4.74 -0.95 7.73
CA MET A 265 3.93 0.05 8.39
C MET A 265 3.91 -0.18 9.90
N SER A 266 3.69 0.87 10.68
CA SER A 266 3.45 0.79 12.12
C SER A 266 2.46 1.87 12.56
N VAL A 267 2.05 1.88 13.82
CA VAL A 267 1.19 2.93 14.39
C VAL A 267 2.03 3.89 15.23
N GLY A 268 1.91 5.19 14.97
CA GLY A 268 2.56 6.25 15.73
C GLY A 268 1.81 6.59 17.01
N ALA A 269 2.51 7.22 17.97
CA ALA A 269 1.96 7.60 19.27
C ALA A 269 0.73 8.54 19.20
N ASP A 270 0.46 9.12 18.04
CA ASP A 270 -0.69 9.97 17.72
C ASP A 270 -1.84 9.20 17.03
N PHE A 271 -1.84 7.86 17.07
CA PHE A 271 -2.79 6.96 16.43
C PHE A 271 -2.77 6.94 14.89
N GLY A 272 -1.87 7.71 14.26
CA GLY A 272 -1.69 7.68 12.81
C GLY A 272 -0.80 6.53 12.34
N PHE A 273 -0.86 6.18 11.06
CA PHE A 273 0.05 5.21 10.45
C PHE A 273 1.40 5.83 10.10
N MET A 274 2.46 5.15 10.53
CA MET A 274 3.84 5.38 10.13
C MET A 274 4.16 4.47 8.94
N PHE A 275 4.87 5.00 7.95
CA PHE A 275 5.22 4.28 6.73
C PHE A 275 6.74 4.28 6.54
N LYS A 276 7.32 3.11 6.30
CA LYS A 276 8.76 2.93 6.04
C LYS A 276 8.98 2.16 4.74
N GLY A 277 10.19 2.26 4.19
CA GLY A 277 10.56 1.53 2.98
C GLY A 277 9.63 1.82 1.80
N PHE A 278 9.13 0.78 1.15
CA PHE A 278 8.25 0.92 -0.02
C PHE A 278 6.85 1.45 0.33
N SER A 279 6.32 1.12 1.52
CA SER A 279 4.98 1.54 1.94
C SER A 279 4.79 3.06 1.95
N ALA A 280 5.88 3.83 2.12
CA ALA A 280 5.85 5.29 2.08
C ALA A 280 5.37 5.83 0.72
N SER A 281 5.65 5.11 -0.37
CA SER A 281 5.23 5.44 -1.73
C SER A 281 3.73 5.21 -2.00
N LEU A 282 3.00 4.62 -1.04
CA LEU A 282 1.56 4.36 -1.11
C LEU A 282 0.81 4.93 0.12
N SER A 283 1.48 5.80 0.90
CA SER A 283 0.92 6.32 2.16
C SER A 283 -0.36 7.13 1.97
N ALA A 284 -0.47 7.93 0.91
CA ALA A 284 -1.66 8.72 0.62
C ALA A 284 -2.84 7.84 0.17
N GLN A 285 -2.60 6.88 -0.74
CA GLN A 285 -3.62 5.90 -1.13
C GLN A 285 -4.14 5.13 0.10
N ILE A 286 -3.23 4.53 0.88
CA ILE A 286 -3.60 3.66 2.01
C ILE A 286 -4.36 4.44 3.09
N THR A 287 -3.89 5.63 3.47
CA THR A 287 -4.56 6.44 4.49
C THR A 287 -5.95 6.87 4.06
N LYS A 288 -6.11 7.29 2.79
CA LYS A 288 -7.40 7.65 2.20
C LYS A 288 -8.36 6.47 2.16
N GLU A 289 -7.94 5.33 1.61
CA GLU A 289 -8.80 4.16 1.42
C GLU A 289 -9.20 3.50 2.74
N LEU A 290 -8.31 3.49 3.73
CA LEU A 290 -8.62 2.96 5.07
C LEU A 290 -9.32 3.97 5.98
N SER A 291 -9.47 5.22 5.54
CA SER A 291 -9.99 6.34 6.35
C SER A 291 -9.23 6.50 7.68
N VAL A 292 -7.90 6.48 7.62
CA VAL A 292 -6.99 6.68 8.76
C VAL A 292 -6.07 7.88 8.49
N THR A 293 -5.37 8.35 9.51
CA THR A 293 -4.41 9.46 9.38
C THR A 293 -2.99 8.95 9.17
N LYS A 294 -2.15 9.76 8.54
CA LYS A 294 -0.70 9.58 8.55
C LYS A 294 -0.15 10.14 9.86
N SER A 295 0.68 9.36 10.55
CA SER A 295 1.36 9.78 11.78
C SER A 295 2.25 10.99 11.51
N THR A 296 2.17 11.96 12.41
CA THR A 296 3.13 13.07 12.54
C THR A 296 4.17 12.78 13.62
N SER A 297 3.90 11.81 14.51
CA SER A 297 4.84 11.31 15.50
C SER A 297 5.98 10.51 14.87
N THR A 298 7.19 10.63 15.45
CA THR A 298 8.35 9.78 15.18
C THR A 298 8.45 8.60 16.15
N THR A 299 7.59 8.56 17.18
CA THR A 299 7.54 7.50 18.19
C THR A 299 6.44 6.51 17.87
N GLU A 300 6.77 5.22 17.86
CA GLU A 300 5.80 4.14 17.72
C GLU A 300 4.92 4.04 18.97
N MET A 301 3.63 3.77 18.76
CA MET A 301 2.66 3.55 19.83
C MET A 301 2.98 2.28 20.61
N THR A 302 2.70 2.33 21.92
CA THR A 302 2.75 1.19 22.83
C THR A 302 1.37 0.90 23.40
N GLU A 303 1.14 -0.34 23.82
CA GLU A 303 0.00 -0.69 24.63
C GLU A 303 0.22 -0.22 26.07
N GLU A 304 -0.76 0.47 26.63
CA GLU A 304 -0.72 0.98 28.00
C GLU A 304 -2.04 0.71 28.69
N THR A 305 -1.99 0.13 29.89
CA THR A 305 -3.15 -0.03 30.77
C THR A 305 -3.01 0.90 31.97
N TYR A 306 -4.02 1.73 32.20
CA TYR A 306 -4.05 2.68 33.29
C TYR A 306 -5.41 2.66 33.98
N LYS A 307 -5.45 3.15 35.22
CA LYS A 307 -6.69 3.26 36.00
C LYS A 307 -7.36 4.60 35.73
N GLU A 308 -8.66 4.57 35.46
CA GLU A 308 -9.53 5.76 35.46
C GLU A 308 -10.50 5.66 36.65
N LYS A 309 -10.81 6.81 37.25
CA LYS A 309 -11.83 6.95 38.29
C LYS A 309 -13.01 7.74 37.73
N TYR A 310 -14.22 7.26 38.00
CA TYR A 310 -15.45 8.01 37.72
C TYR A 310 -16.25 8.18 39.00
N THR A 311 -16.82 9.37 39.19
CA THR A 311 -17.74 9.68 40.28
C THR A 311 -19.09 10.08 39.69
N ASN A 312 -20.17 9.51 40.21
CA ASN A 312 -21.54 9.90 39.86
C ASN A 312 -21.78 11.36 40.29
N PRO A 313 -21.98 12.32 39.36
CA PRO A 313 -22.20 13.71 39.72
C PRO A 313 -23.62 13.99 40.24
N PHE A 314 -24.54 13.05 40.04
CA PHE A 314 -25.95 13.19 40.36
C PHE A 314 -26.26 12.79 41.81
N ASN A 315 -27.43 13.22 42.27
CA ASN A 315 -27.99 12.86 43.56
C ASN A 315 -28.93 11.65 43.51
N TYR A 316 -28.94 10.93 42.39
CA TYR A 316 -29.71 9.71 42.16
C TYR A 316 -28.81 8.59 41.63
N GLU A 317 -29.29 7.36 41.76
CA GLU A 317 -28.60 6.16 41.27
C GLU A 317 -28.61 6.12 39.74
N LEU A 318 -27.47 5.79 39.12
CA LEU A 318 -27.39 5.59 37.67
C LEU A 318 -26.61 4.33 37.30
N ALA A 319 -27.00 3.73 36.17
CA ALA A 319 -26.15 2.82 35.43
C ALA A 319 -25.30 3.62 34.44
N ARG A 320 -24.00 3.33 34.40
CA ARG A 320 -23.05 3.90 33.44
C ARG A 320 -22.35 2.77 32.70
N ALA A 321 -22.25 2.91 31.38
CA ALA A 321 -21.36 2.10 30.55
C ALA A 321 -20.46 3.01 29.72
N GLN A 322 -19.23 2.57 29.47
CA GLN A 322 -18.33 3.23 28.53
C GLN A 322 -17.85 2.21 27.50
N TYR A 323 -17.96 2.60 26.24
CA TYR A 323 -17.42 1.88 25.09
C TYR A 323 -16.26 2.65 24.49
N MET A 324 -15.35 1.92 23.85
CA MET A 324 -14.23 2.45 23.11
C MET A 324 -14.21 1.84 21.71
N LEU A 325 -13.83 2.64 20.73
CA LEU A 325 -13.67 2.15 19.37
C LEU A 325 -12.39 1.31 19.27
N VAL A 326 -12.55 0.10 18.75
CA VAL A 326 -11.42 -0.77 18.41
C VAL A 326 -11.30 -0.83 16.90
N ASN A 327 -10.08 -0.67 16.41
CA ASN A 327 -9.70 -0.85 15.02
C ASN A 327 -8.82 -2.08 14.92
N GLU A 328 -9.22 -3.06 14.12
CA GLU A 328 -8.39 -4.20 13.79
C GLU A 328 -7.97 -4.12 12.34
N PHE A 329 -6.73 -4.50 12.05
CA PHE A 329 -6.19 -4.55 10.70
C PHE A 329 -5.62 -5.93 10.40
N TYR A 330 -5.77 -6.40 9.17
CA TYR A 330 -5.16 -7.65 8.73
C TYR A 330 -4.94 -7.65 7.22
N VAL A 331 -4.07 -8.54 6.76
CA VAL A 331 -3.75 -8.69 5.34
C VAL A 331 -4.25 -10.03 4.82
N THR A 332 -4.88 -9.99 3.65
CA THR A 332 -5.28 -11.19 2.89
C THR A 332 -4.70 -11.16 1.49
N ARG A 333 -4.48 -12.36 0.95
CA ARG A 333 -4.38 -12.56 -0.51
C ARG A 333 -5.70 -12.23 -1.19
N MET A 334 -5.70 -12.19 -2.52
CA MET A 334 -6.93 -11.90 -3.26
C MET A 334 -8.02 -12.96 -3.09
N ASP A 335 -7.65 -14.22 -2.94
CA ASP A 335 -8.56 -15.34 -2.67
C ASP A 335 -9.21 -15.28 -1.26
N GLY A 336 -8.79 -14.33 -0.42
CA GLY A 336 -9.28 -14.15 0.95
C GLY A 336 -8.47 -14.91 2.01
N THR A 337 -7.45 -15.67 1.62
CA THR A 337 -6.54 -16.33 2.56
C THR A 337 -5.81 -15.29 3.39
N ARG A 338 -5.91 -15.38 4.72
CA ARG A 338 -5.20 -14.51 5.66
C ARG A 338 -3.72 -14.85 5.72
N ILE A 339 -2.88 -13.82 5.69
CA ILE A 339 -1.43 -13.95 5.92
C ILE A 339 -1.00 -13.36 7.26
N THR A 340 -1.91 -12.72 8.00
CA THR A 340 -1.67 -12.16 9.34
C THR A 340 -2.81 -12.49 10.29
N ALA A 341 -2.52 -12.44 11.59
CA ALA A 341 -3.53 -12.22 12.63
C ALA A 341 -4.08 -10.78 12.55
N ASN A 342 -5.06 -10.46 13.39
CA ASN A 342 -5.54 -9.08 13.55
C ASN A 342 -4.53 -8.27 14.37
N TRP A 343 -4.08 -7.14 13.84
CA TRP A 343 -3.38 -6.10 14.58
C TRP A 343 -4.42 -5.21 15.26
N THR A 344 -4.45 -5.21 16.60
CA THR A 344 -5.53 -4.57 17.36
C THR A 344 -5.09 -3.23 17.91
N LEU A 345 -5.78 -2.15 17.50
CA LEU A 345 -5.57 -0.78 17.95
C LEU A 345 -6.77 -0.28 18.74
N ARG A 346 -6.56 -0.03 20.04
CA ARG A 346 -7.57 0.53 20.96
C ARG A 346 -7.41 2.04 21.03
N ASP A 347 -8.36 2.77 20.44
CA ASP A 347 -8.33 4.23 20.34
C ASP A 347 -9.09 4.90 21.49
N ASN A 348 -8.36 5.37 22.49
CA ASN A 348 -8.97 6.01 23.66
C ASN A 348 -9.45 7.44 23.41
N THR A 349 -9.19 8.02 22.23
CA THR A 349 -9.74 9.31 21.81
C THR A 349 -11.18 9.15 21.31
N GLN A 350 -11.58 7.93 20.93
CA GLN A 350 -12.91 7.59 20.45
C GLN A 350 -13.64 6.72 21.47
N THR A 351 -14.26 7.38 22.45
CA THR A 351 -15.08 6.72 23.48
C THR A 351 -16.50 7.24 23.50
N VAL A 352 -17.42 6.37 23.92
CA VAL A 352 -18.83 6.67 24.03
C VAL A 352 -19.31 6.26 25.41
N THR A 353 -19.88 7.21 26.15
CA THR A 353 -20.47 6.95 27.47
C THR A 353 -21.99 6.87 27.34
N ARG A 354 -22.59 5.91 28.05
CA ARG A 354 -24.03 5.73 28.19
C ARG A 354 -24.41 5.81 29.66
N ILE A 355 -25.52 6.45 29.95
CA ILE A 355 -26.08 6.52 31.29
C ILE A 355 -27.57 6.22 31.27
N PHE A 356 -28.07 5.61 32.35
CA PHE A 356 -29.49 5.43 32.60
C PHE A 356 -29.81 5.70 34.09
N PRO A 357 -30.87 6.46 34.41
CA PRO A 357 -31.75 7.18 33.48
C PRO A 357 -31.01 8.31 32.75
N LYS A 358 -31.50 8.67 31.56
CA LYS A 358 -30.97 9.80 30.78
C LYS A 358 -31.33 11.10 31.51
N SER A 359 -30.34 11.95 31.74
CA SER A 359 -30.47 13.26 32.40
C SER A 359 -31.27 14.25 31.56
#